data_AF-A0A946SI19-F1
#
_entry.id   AF-A0A946SI19-F1
#
_cell.length_a   1.000
_cell.length_b   1.000
_cell.length_c   1.000
_cell.angle_alpha   90.00
_cell.angle_beta   90.00
_cell.angle_gamma   90.00
#
_symmetry.space_group_name_H-M   'P 1'
#
loop_
_entity.id
_entity.type
_entity.pdbx_description
1 polymer ?
#
loop_
_entity_poly.entity_id
_entity_poly.type
_entity_poly.pdbx_seq_one_letter_code
_entity_poly.pdbx_strand_id
1 'polypeptide(L)'
;MSSAFKEKQSKTFNIEHQTASLDIWDKKYRLKDEKGEAIDQNMDDTFERVAKALASVEKSEQQEEWGEKFLWALRSGAIPAGRIISNAGAEEYKPATSTINCTVSGSIQDSMTGILEKVTEAGLTLKAGCGIGYEFSTLRPKGAYVTGAGAYTSGPLSFMDIYDKTCFTVSSAGGRRGAQMGTFDVSHPDVEDFIKVKREDGRLRQFNLSLLITEEFIKAVREDGEWPLIFPLDPNLPESKEIDLNDKEKIIWKEWVKTDGYLTNDEGLVACKIYKVIQARKLWDLIMASTYDYAE
;
A
#
# COMPACT_ATOMS: atom_id res chain seq x y z
N MET A 1 26.87 -19.85 34.86
CA MET A 1 25.98 -20.68 35.70
C MET A 1 24.98 -21.34 34.77
N SER A 2 24.68 -22.62 35.00
CA SER A 2 23.85 -23.48 34.13
C SER A 2 22.50 -22.83 33.79
N SER A 3 22.27 -22.49 32.52
CA SER A 3 20.94 -22.10 31.99
C SER A 3 19.91 -23.17 32.36
N ALA A 4 18.74 -22.71 32.78
CA ALA A 4 17.63 -23.55 33.25
C ALA A 4 16.81 -24.14 32.08
N PHE A 5 17.09 -23.77 30.83
CA PHE A 5 16.59 -24.46 29.65
C PHE A 5 17.61 -25.49 29.18
N LYS A 6 17.74 -26.57 29.96
CA LYS A 6 18.39 -27.79 29.48
C LYS A 6 17.70 -28.22 28.18
N GLU A 7 18.48 -28.38 27.11
CA GLU A 7 18.20 -29.01 25.80
C GLU A 7 17.18 -30.17 25.78
N LYS A 8 16.89 -30.79 26.94
CA LYS A 8 16.09 -32.01 27.07
C LYS A 8 14.56 -31.84 27.14
N GLN A 9 14.01 -30.62 27.13
CA GLN A 9 12.54 -30.45 27.31
C GLN A 9 11.80 -29.57 26.32
N SER A 10 12.48 -28.90 25.38
CA SER A 10 11.76 -28.29 24.27
C SER A 10 11.53 -29.36 23.19
N LYS A 11 10.32 -29.90 23.10
CA LYS A 11 9.87 -30.63 21.91
C LYS A 11 9.71 -29.63 20.76
N THR A 12 10.82 -29.20 20.17
CA THR A 12 10.79 -28.46 18.90
C THR A 12 10.45 -29.44 17.78
N PHE A 13 9.92 -28.91 16.68
CA PHE A 13 9.65 -29.74 15.51
C PHE A 13 10.97 -30.08 14.82
N ASN A 14 11.40 -31.34 14.88
CA ASN A 14 12.48 -31.82 14.03
C ASN A 14 11.89 -32.27 12.69
N ILE A 15 11.72 -31.30 11.78
CA ILE A 15 11.18 -31.52 10.44
C ILE A 15 12.33 -31.45 9.45
N GLU A 16 12.45 -32.49 8.62
CA GLU A 16 13.37 -32.46 7.49
C GLU A 16 12.93 -31.38 6.49
N HIS A 17 13.80 -30.41 6.22
CA HIS A 17 13.48 -29.31 5.31
C HIS A 17 13.54 -29.77 3.86
N GLN A 18 12.53 -29.38 3.09
CA GLN A 18 12.53 -29.58 1.65
C GLN A 18 13.68 -28.79 1.01
N THR A 19 14.26 -29.32 -0.07
CA THR A 19 15.31 -28.64 -0.83
C THR A 19 14.91 -27.22 -1.27
N ALA A 20 13.63 -27.04 -1.64
CA ALA A 20 13.10 -25.72 -2.00
C ALA A 20 13.10 -24.74 -0.80
N SER A 21 12.80 -25.22 0.41
CA SER A 21 12.85 -24.39 1.63
C SER A 21 14.26 -23.91 1.91
N LEU A 22 15.25 -24.80 1.76
CA LEU A 22 16.66 -24.47 1.97
C LEU A 22 17.18 -23.48 0.91
N ASP A 23 16.81 -23.67 -0.37
CA ASP A 23 17.16 -22.75 -1.45
C ASP A 23 16.54 -21.36 -1.25
N ILE A 24 15.26 -21.30 -0.84
CA ILE A 24 14.59 -20.05 -0.51
C ILE A 24 15.26 -19.37 0.68
N TRP A 25 15.56 -20.10 1.75
CA TRP A 25 16.27 -19.56 2.91
C TRP A 25 17.61 -18.96 2.51
N ASP A 26 18.46 -19.71 1.82
CA ASP A 26 19.80 -19.25 1.44
C ASP A 26 19.77 -18.00 0.53
N LYS A 27 18.80 -17.92 -0.39
CA LYS A 27 18.68 -16.78 -1.33
C LYS A 27 18.00 -15.56 -0.73
N LYS A 28 17.04 -15.74 0.19
CA LYS A 28 16.10 -14.67 0.59
C LYS A 28 16.18 -14.24 2.05
N TYR A 29 16.73 -15.08 2.93
CA TYR A 29 16.59 -14.92 4.38
C TYR A 29 17.91 -15.08 5.14
N ARG A 30 18.82 -15.93 4.65
CA ARG A 30 20.15 -16.10 5.21
C ARG A 30 20.91 -14.77 5.18
N LEU A 31 21.40 -14.34 6.33
CA LEU A 31 22.23 -13.15 6.41
C LEU A 31 23.60 -13.44 5.78
N LYS A 32 24.00 -12.56 4.87
CA LYS A 32 25.29 -12.58 4.17
C LYS A 32 25.90 -11.19 4.24
N ASP A 33 27.22 -11.12 4.22
CA ASP A 33 27.95 -9.86 4.14
C ASP A 33 27.97 -9.30 2.71
N GLU A 34 28.67 -8.17 2.51
CA GLU A 34 28.81 -7.52 1.21
C GLU A 34 29.55 -8.35 0.15
N LYS A 35 30.35 -9.34 0.58
CA LYS A 35 31.08 -10.27 -0.30
C LYS A 35 30.25 -11.53 -0.62
N GLY A 36 29.07 -11.66 0.00
CA GLY A 36 28.19 -12.82 -0.12
C GLY A 36 28.57 -13.97 0.81
N GLU A 37 29.50 -13.77 1.75
CA GLU A 37 29.84 -14.77 2.75
C GLU A 37 28.73 -14.87 3.79
N ALA A 38 28.39 -16.10 4.17
CA ALA A 38 27.32 -16.36 5.11
C ALA A 38 27.70 -15.93 6.52
N ILE A 39 26.84 -15.10 7.14
CA ILE A 39 26.91 -14.78 8.56
C ILE A 39 26.11 -15.82 9.35
N ASP A 40 24.86 -16.06 8.94
CA ASP A 40 24.07 -17.18 9.44
C ASP A 40 24.59 -18.47 8.75
N GLN A 41 25.24 -19.39 9.47
CA GLN A 41 25.78 -20.63 8.88
C GLN A 41 24.68 -21.64 8.56
N ASN A 42 23.62 -21.64 9.37
CA ASN A 42 22.46 -22.50 9.20
C ASN A 42 21.17 -21.74 9.59
N MET A 43 20.00 -22.36 9.37
CA MET A 43 18.72 -21.68 9.63
C MET A 43 18.45 -21.42 11.12
N ASP A 44 19.06 -22.19 12.00
CA ASP A 44 18.95 -21.99 13.44
C ASP A 44 19.70 -20.72 13.88
N ASP A 45 20.85 -20.42 13.28
CA ASP A 45 21.56 -19.15 13.50
C ASP A 45 20.68 -17.95 13.10
N THR A 46 19.90 -18.07 12.01
CA THR A 46 18.89 -17.06 11.63
C THR A 46 17.85 -16.90 12.74
N PHE A 47 17.36 -18.00 13.32
CA PHE A 47 16.39 -17.94 14.42
C PHE A 47 16.97 -17.33 15.69
N GLU A 48 18.21 -17.67 16.04
CA GLU A 48 18.91 -17.10 17.19
C GLU A 48 19.11 -15.59 17.04
N ARG A 49 19.55 -15.14 15.86
CA ARG A 49 19.68 -13.71 15.54
C ARG A 49 18.35 -12.98 15.70
N VAL A 50 17.27 -13.52 15.11
CA VAL A 50 15.93 -12.90 15.19
C VAL A 50 15.42 -12.90 16.63
N ALA A 51 15.55 -14.00 17.37
CA ALA A 51 15.13 -14.09 18.77
C ALA A 51 15.85 -13.06 19.66
N LYS A 52 17.17 -12.92 19.48
CA LYS A 52 17.98 -11.92 20.19
C LYS A 52 17.55 -10.49 19.85
N ALA A 53 17.30 -10.21 18.57
CA ALA A 53 16.82 -8.91 18.14
C ALA A 53 15.45 -8.57 18.77
N LEU A 54 14.52 -9.54 18.79
CA LEU A 54 13.22 -9.38 19.43
C LEU A 54 13.33 -9.16 20.94
N ALA A 55 14.22 -9.88 21.63
CA ALA A 55 14.42 -9.72 23.07
C ALA A 55 15.14 -8.42 23.46
N SER A 56 15.81 -7.73 22.52
CA SER A 56 16.63 -6.54 22.82
C SER A 56 15.84 -5.33 23.32
N VAL A 57 14.53 -5.28 23.05
CA VAL A 57 13.63 -4.22 23.53
C VAL A 57 13.14 -4.45 24.97
N GLU A 58 13.33 -5.66 25.49
CA GLU A 58 12.99 -6.01 26.87
C GLU A 58 14.01 -5.41 27.85
N LYS A 59 13.63 -5.32 29.13
CA LYS A 59 14.55 -4.91 30.19
C LYS A 59 15.75 -5.86 30.26
N SER A 60 16.93 -5.31 30.55
CA SER A 60 18.20 -6.05 30.54
C SER A 60 18.14 -7.37 31.33
N GLU A 61 17.51 -7.40 32.50
CA GLU A 61 17.38 -8.63 33.30
C GLU A 61 16.43 -9.70 32.72
N GLN A 62 15.61 -9.34 31.72
CA GLN A 62 14.61 -10.22 31.09
C GLN A 62 15.00 -10.66 29.68
N GLN A 63 16.04 -10.06 29.07
CA GLN A 63 16.41 -10.34 27.68
C GLN A 63 16.80 -11.79 27.45
N GLU A 64 17.49 -12.43 28.41
CA GLU A 64 17.85 -13.85 28.31
C GLU A 64 16.60 -14.75 28.33
N GLU A 65 15.70 -14.53 29.30
CA GLU A 65 14.45 -15.29 29.43
C GLU A 65 13.57 -15.15 28.18
N TRP A 66 13.40 -13.93 27.66
CA TRP A 66 12.60 -13.69 26.47
C TRP A 66 13.28 -14.20 25.20
N GLY A 67 14.60 -14.09 25.11
CA GLY A 67 15.38 -14.63 23.99
C GLY A 67 15.20 -16.15 23.86
N GLU A 68 15.26 -16.89 24.97
CA GLU A 68 14.99 -18.32 24.99
C GLU A 68 13.56 -18.65 24.55
N LYS A 69 12.56 -17.87 24.99
CA LYS A 69 11.14 -18.06 24.60
C LYS A 69 10.89 -17.75 23.12
N PHE A 70 11.47 -16.69 22.57
CA PHE A 70 11.33 -16.37 21.15
C PHE A 70 12.00 -17.42 20.27
N LEU A 71 13.19 -17.88 20.64
CA LEU A 71 13.90 -18.93 19.93
C LEU A 71 13.12 -20.25 19.96
N TRP A 72 12.57 -20.60 21.12
CA TRP A 72 11.65 -21.73 21.26
C TRP A 72 10.46 -21.61 20.29
N ALA A 73 9.82 -20.45 20.21
CA ALA A 73 8.67 -20.23 19.34
C ALA A 73 9.03 -20.37 17.85
N LEU A 74 10.15 -19.77 17.41
CA LEU A 74 10.66 -19.87 16.04
C LEU A 74 10.94 -21.33 15.66
N ARG A 75 11.67 -22.06 16.50
CA ARG A 75 11.94 -23.50 16.33
C ARG A 75 10.68 -24.37 16.41
N SER A 76 9.60 -23.85 17.00
CA SER A 76 8.29 -24.50 17.10
C SER A 76 7.31 -24.04 16.01
N GLY A 77 7.79 -23.37 14.95
CA GLY A 77 7.00 -23.05 13.76
C GLY A 77 6.25 -21.72 13.80
N ALA A 78 6.46 -20.89 14.83
CA ALA A 78 6.00 -19.50 14.80
C ALA A 78 6.95 -18.69 13.91
N ILE A 79 6.66 -18.59 12.60
CA ILE A 79 7.53 -17.93 11.62
C ILE A 79 7.04 -16.50 11.33
N PRO A 80 7.81 -15.46 11.71
CA PRO A 80 7.53 -14.06 11.36
C PRO A 80 7.50 -13.78 9.85
N ALA A 81 6.99 -12.61 9.51
CA ALA A 81 6.98 -12.13 8.13
C ALA A 81 8.41 -12.02 7.55
N GLY A 82 8.51 -12.14 6.23
CA GLY A 82 9.81 -12.28 5.56
C GLY A 82 10.82 -11.14 5.78
N ARG A 83 10.37 -9.88 6.03
CA ARG A 83 11.32 -8.79 6.34
C ARG A 83 11.85 -8.89 7.75
N ILE A 84 11.06 -9.35 8.71
CA ILE A 84 11.50 -9.61 10.07
C ILE A 84 12.61 -10.66 10.06
N ILE A 85 12.38 -11.81 9.41
CA ILE A 85 13.40 -12.88 9.30
C ILE A 85 14.70 -12.38 8.64
N SER A 86 14.58 -11.62 7.54
CA SER A 86 15.73 -11.14 6.76
C SER A 86 16.56 -10.05 7.45
N ASN A 87 15.92 -9.20 8.27
CA ASN A 87 16.49 -7.91 8.65
C ASN A 87 16.61 -7.68 10.17
N ALA A 88 15.86 -8.37 11.02
CA ALA A 88 15.97 -8.18 12.47
C ALA A 88 17.36 -8.62 12.97
N GLY A 89 18.13 -7.73 13.61
CA GLY A 89 19.49 -8.05 14.07
C GLY A 89 20.53 -8.09 12.95
N ALA A 90 20.23 -7.50 11.79
CA ALA A 90 21.14 -7.44 10.64
C ALA A 90 21.67 -6.02 10.37
N GLU A 91 21.50 -5.08 11.30
CA GLU A 91 21.73 -3.64 11.12
C GLU A 91 23.17 -3.32 10.72
N GLU A 92 24.15 -4.10 11.21
CA GLU A 92 25.56 -3.97 10.85
C GLU A 92 25.82 -4.22 9.35
N TYR A 93 25.04 -5.11 8.73
CA TYR A 93 25.21 -5.54 7.34
C TYR A 93 24.18 -4.90 6.39
N LYS A 94 23.01 -4.53 6.92
CA LYS A 94 21.84 -4.01 6.18
C LYS A 94 21.23 -2.77 6.88
N PRO A 95 22.00 -1.68 7.08
CA PRO A 95 21.62 -0.58 7.97
C PRO A 95 20.38 0.22 7.52
N ALA A 96 20.04 0.17 6.24
CA ALA A 96 18.96 0.95 5.64
C ALA A 96 17.75 0.09 5.22
N THR A 97 17.47 -1.00 5.95
CA THR A 97 16.35 -1.90 5.66
C THR A 97 15.29 -1.87 6.76
N SER A 98 14.04 -2.15 6.41
CA SER A 98 12.94 -2.21 7.39
C SER A 98 12.58 -3.65 7.76
N THR A 99 12.13 -3.87 8.99
CA THR A 99 11.47 -5.12 9.41
C THR A 99 9.98 -5.14 9.02
N ILE A 100 9.42 -4.02 8.55
CA ILE A 100 8.04 -3.90 8.09
C ILE A 100 7.93 -4.38 6.65
N ASN A 101 6.97 -5.25 6.38
CA ASN A 101 6.69 -5.76 5.03
C ASN A 101 5.83 -4.80 4.21
N CYS A 102 4.72 -4.34 4.80
CA CYS A 102 3.67 -3.60 4.11
C CYS A 102 3.42 -2.28 4.82
N THR A 103 3.27 -1.21 4.05
CA THR A 103 2.90 0.11 4.56
C THR A 103 1.71 0.68 3.78
N VAL A 104 0.99 1.60 4.42
CA VAL A 104 -0.04 2.40 3.78
C VAL A 104 0.46 3.84 3.79
N SER A 105 0.48 4.47 2.62
CA SER A 105 0.81 5.88 2.50
C SER A 105 -0.21 6.73 3.23
N GLY A 106 0.24 7.84 3.81
CA GLY A 106 -0.68 8.91 4.19
C GLY A 106 -1.41 9.47 2.96
N SER A 107 -2.53 10.18 3.17
CA SER A 107 -3.33 10.71 2.08
C SER A 107 -2.53 11.66 1.19
N ILE A 108 -2.69 11.52 -0.12
CA ILE A 108 -2.05 12.38 -1.11
C ILE A 108 -2.84 13.71 -1.15
N GLN A 109 -2.15 14.83 -0.92
CA GLN A 109 -2.78 16.14 -1.04
C GLN A 109 -2.89 16.51 -2.52
N ASP A 110 -4.03 17.07 -2.91
CA ASP A 110 -4.33 17.48 -4.28
C ASP A 110 -3.57 18.77 -4.69
N SER A 111 -2.25 18.68 -4.71
CA SER A 111 -1.32 19.73 -5.08
C SER A 111 -0.02 19.12 -5.58
N MET A 112 0.73 19.85 -6.43
CA MET A 112 1.99 19.33 -6.96
C MET A 112 3.00 19.00 -5.84
N THR A 113 3.14 19.87 -4.85
CA THR A 113 4.02 19.64 -3.70
C THR A 113 3.61 18.38 -2.94
N GLY A 114 2.32 18.25 -2.61
CA GLY A 114 1.81 17.08 -1.89
C GLY A 114 2.00 15.77 -2.66
N ILE A 115 1.83 15.80 -3.98
CA ILE A 115 2.08 14.63 -4.83
C ILE A 115 3.56 14.24 -4.80
N LEU A 116 4.47 15.19 -5.02
CA LEU A 116 5.91 14.92 -5.11
C LEU A 116 6.55 14.56 -3.77
N GLU A 117 6.05 15.11 -2.66
CA GLU A 117 6.43 14.68 -1.31
C GLU A 117 6.09 13.20 -1.08
N LYS A 118 4.88 12.78 -1.47
CA LYS A 118 4.47 11.37 -1.37
C LYS A 118 5.21 10.44 -2.34
N VAL A 119 5.63 10.92 -3.51
CA VAL A 119 6.57 10.18 -4.39
C VAL A 119 7.93 10.00 -3.70
N THR A 120 8.41 11.00 -2.97
CA THR A 120 9.68 10.91 -2.24
C THR A 120 9.59 9.89 -1.11
N GLU A 121 8.53 9.94 -0.30
CA GLU A 121 8.25 8.95 0.75
C GLU A 121 8.14 7.54 0.17
N ALA A 122 7.46 7.39 -0.97
CA ALA A 122 7.35 6.14 -1.71
C ALA A 122 8.71 5.55 -2.07
N GLY A 123 9.60 6.36 -2.67
CA GLY A 123 10.93 5.93 -3.08
C GLY A 123 11.77 5.45 -1.89
N LEU A 124 11.73 6.17 -0.76
CA LEU A 124 12.43 5.78 0.47
C LEU A 124 11.87 4.49 1.08
N THR A 125 10.55 4.33 1.08
CA THR A 125 9.86 3.14 1.58
C THR A 125 10.21 1.90 0.76
N LEU A 126 10.21 2.02 -0.56
CA LEU A 126 10.59 0.95 -1.48
C LEU A 126 12.08 0.60 -1.35
N LYS A 127 12.95 1.60 -1.18
CA LYS A 127 14.39 1.40 -0.95
C LYS A 127 14.63 0.59 0.33
N ALA A 128 13.86 0.84 1.38
CA ALA A 128 13.93 0.06 2.63
C ALA A 128 13.37 -1.38 2.49
N GLY A 129 12.77 -1.70 1.34
CA GLY A 129 12.26 -3.01 1.00
C GLY A 129 10.77 -3.24 1.33
N CYS A 130 10.05 -2.21 1.75
CA CYS A 130 8.62 -2.32 2.03
C CYS A 130 7.80 -2.29 0.73
N GLY A 131 6.66 -2.98 0.72
CA GLY A 131 5.57 -2.69 -0.22
C GLY A 131 4.71 -1.55 0.32
N ILE A 132 4.08 -0.78 -0.57
CA ILE A 132 3.33 0.43 -0.18
C ILE A 132 2.03 0.59 -0.96
N GLY A 133 0.93 0.86 -0.24
CA GLY A 133 -0.39 1.17 -0.80
C GLY A 133 -0.70 2.66 -0.76
N TYR A 134 -1.45 3.16 -1.76
CA TYR A 134 -1.86 4.56 -1.88
C TYR A 134 -3.34 4.67 -2.19
N GLU A 135 -3.93 5.78 -1.75
CA GLU A 135 -5.26 6.18 -2.16
C GLU A 135 -5.16 7.38 -3.11
N PHE A 136 -5.61 7.24 -4.37
CA PHE A 136 -5.45 8.26 -5.42
C PHE A 136 -6.73 9.07 -5.69
N SER A 137 -7.87 8.73 -5.12
CA SER A 137 -9.16 9.42 -5.36
C SER A 137 -9.24 10.78 -4.70
N THR A 138 -8.24 11.18 -3.92
CA THR A 138 -8.11 12.54 -3.41
C THR A 138 -7.63 13.52 -4.47
N LEU A 139 -7.10 13.05 -5.60
CA LEU A 139 -6.60 13.88 -6.68
C LEU A 139 -7.72 14.29 -7.62
N ARG A 140 -7.77 15.57 -8.02
CA ARG A 140 -8.85 16.09 -8.87
C ARG A 140 -8.91 15.41 -10.24
N PRO A 141 -10.11 15.23 -10.81
CA PRO A 141 -10.30 14.48 -12.04
C PRO A 141 -9.68 15.16 -13.24
N LYS A 142 -9.38 14.37 -14.28
CA LYS A 142 -8.85 14.86 -15.55
C LYS A 142 -9.74 15.97 -16.13
N GLY A 143 -9.12 17.06 -16.57
CA GLY A 143 -9.82 18.22 -17.10
C GLY A 143 -10.35 19.18 -16.03
N ALA A 144 -10.15 18.91 -14.72
CA ALA A 144 -10.43 19.90 -13.69
C ALA A 144 -9.45 21.09 -13.77
N TYR A 145 -9.94 22.28 -13.45
CA TYR A 145 -9.17 23.52 -13.52
C TYR A 145 -8.15 23.62 -12.36
N VAL A 146 -7.00 24.22 -12.63
CA VAL A 146 -5.92 24.45 -11.67
C VAL A 146 -5.65 25.95 -11.56
N THR A 147 -6.23 26.57 -10.52
CA THR A 147 -6.21 28.03 -10.32
C THR A 147 -4.80 28.63 -10.35
N GLY A 148 -3.82 27.98 -9.70
CA GLY A 148 -2.44 28.48 -9.64
C GLY A 148 -1.67 28.38 -10.97
N ALA A 149 -2.06 27.46 -11.86
CA ALA A 149 -1.36 27.24 -13.14
C ALA A 149 -2.10 27.85 -14.34
N GLY A 150 -3.38 28.25 -14.18
CA GLY A 150 -4.22 28.73 -15.29
C GLY A 150 -4.47 27.65 -16.35
N ALA A 151 -4.42 26.38 -15.96
CA ALA A 151 -4.45 25.22 -16.86
C ALA A 151 -5.40 24.13 -16.33
N TYR A 152 -5.53 23.05 -17.10
CA TYR A 152 -6.33 21.88 -16.74
C TYR A 152 -5.43 20.69 -16.42
N THR A 153 -5.78 19.92 -15.39
CA THR A 153 -5.01 18.76 -14.97
C THR A 153 -5.16 17.56 -15.92
N SER A 154 -4.13 16.73 -16.01
CA SER A 154 -4.14 15.43 -16.69
C SER A 154 -4.80 14.31 -15.86
N GLY A 155 -5.19 14.59 -14.62
CA GLY A 155 -5.88 13.67 -13.72
C GLY A 155 -4.96 12.67 -13.00
N PRO A 156 -5.51 11.86 -12.09
CA PRO A 156 -4.75 11.05 -11.13
C PRO A 156 -3.82 10.02 -11.81
N LEU A 157 -4.28 9.37 -12.88
CA LEU A 157 -3.53 8.31 -13.56
C LEU A 157 -2.18 8.79 -14.11
N SER A 158 -2.10 10.03 -14.59
CA SER A 158 -0.84 10.61 -15.06
C SER A 158 0.19 10.79 -13.95
N PHE A 159 -0.27 11.07 -12.73
CA PHE A 159 0.59 11.13 -11.55
C PHE A 159 0.97 9.74 -11.07
N MET A 160 0.08 8.75 -11.17
CA MET A 160 0.41 7.35 -10.90
C MET A 160 1.57 6.85 -11.77
N ASP A 161 1.70 7.33 -13.00
CA ASP A 161 2.84 7.00 -13.88
C ASP A 161 4.19 7.43 -13.25
N ILE A 162 4.23 8.52 -12.48
CA ILE A 162 5.44 8.95 -11.74
C ILE A 162 5.80 7.93 -10.66
N TYR A 163 4.80 7.44 -9.91
CA TYR A 163 5.01 6.43 -8.87
C TYR A 163 5.48 5.09 -9.47
N ASP A 164 4.89 4.68 -10.60
CA ASP A 164 5.27 3.47 -11.32
C ASP A 164 6.74 3.51 -11.75
N LYS A 165 7.19 4.65 -12.31
CA LYS A 165 8.60 4.83 -12.70
C LYS A 165 9.54 4.91 -11.50
N THR A 166 9.14 5.55 -10.41
CA THR A 166 9.91 5.54 -9.16
C THR A 166 10.10 4.11 -8.65
N CYS A 167 9.03 3.32 -8.60
CA CYS A 167 9.11 1.93 -8.16
C CYS A 167 9.96 1.06 -9.07
N PHE A 168 9.78 1.17 -10.39
CA PHE A 168 10.59 0.46 -11.36
C PHE A 168 12.08 0.76 -11.18
N THR A 169 12.42 2.04 -10.98
CA THR A 169 13.80 2.49 -10.78
C THR A 169 14.39 1.94 -9.49
N VAL A 170 13.71 2.10 -8.35
CA VAL A 170 14.19 1.66 -7.03
C VAL A 170 14.30 0.13 -6.94
N SER A 171 13.38 -0.61 -7.55
CA SER A 171 13.37 -2.09 -7.55
C SER A 171 14.61 -2.69 -8.22
N SER A 172 15.17 -1.99 -9.21
CA SER A 172 16.36 -2.45 -9.94
C SER A 172 17.61 -2.56 -9.05
N ALA A 173 17.64 -1.84 -7.93
CA ALA A 173 18.78 -1.81 -7.01
C ALA A 173 18.76 -2.92 -5.93
N GLY A 174 17.65 -3.64 -5.73
CA GLY A 174 17.39 -4.41 -4.50
C GLY A 174 17.17 -5.92 -4.63
N GLY A 175 17.40 -6.55 -5.78
CA GLY A 175 17.23 -8.00 -6.00
C GLY A 175 15.78 -8.52 -5.85
N ARG A 176 14.82 -7.66 -5.53
CA ARG A 176 13.38 -7.94 -5.45
C ARG A 176 12.62 -6.86 -6.21
N ARG A 177 11.59 -7.28 -6.94
CA ARG A 177 10.60 -6.37 -7.53
C ARG A 177 9.88 -5.63 -6.40
N GLY A 178 9.83 -4.31 -6.48
CA GLY A 178 8.99 -3.47 -5.65
C GLY A 178 7.52 -3.72 -5.99
N ALA A 179 6.68 -3.66 -4.97
CA ALA A 179 5.25 -3.89 -5.12
C ALA A 179 4.52 -2.67 -4.56
N GLN A 180 3.60 -2.15 -5.35
CA GLN A 180 2.72 -1.06 -4.95
C GLN A 180 1.26 -1.47 -5.11
N MET A 181 0.39 -0.81 -4.36
CA MET A 181 -1.05 -0.93 -4.53
C MET A 181 -1.66 0.46 -4.71
N GLY A 182 -2.44 0.65 -5.75
CA GLY A 182 -3.21 1.88 -5.97
C GLY A 182 -4.68 1.58 -5.74
N THR A 183 -5.32 2.29 -4.81
CA THR A 183 -6.77 2.24 -4.65
C THR A 183 -7.43 3.41 -5.37
N PHE A 184 -8.72 3.24 -5.66
CA PHE A 184 -9.55 4.27 -6.26
C PHE A 184 -11.02 4.10 -5.88
N ASP A 185 -11.71 5.19 -5.54
CA ASP A 185 -13.12 5.23 -5.17
C ASP A 185 -13.99 5.01 -6.41
N VAL A 186 -14.98 4.13 -6.27
CA VAL A 186 -15.88 3.75 -7.37
C VAL A 186 -16.75 4.90 -7.88
N SER A 187 -16.91 5.98 -7.10
CA SER A 187 -17.57 7.22 -7.50
C SER A 187 -16.62 8.23 -8.15
N HIS A 188 -15.31 8.01 -8.22
CA HIS A 188 -14.41 9.01 -8.79
C HIS A 188 -14.66 9.22 -10.30
N PRO A 189 -14.64 10.45 -10.86
CA PRO A 189 -14.97 10.69 -12.27
C PRO A 189 -14.08 9.95 -13.27
N ASP A 190 -12.83 9.70 -12.90
CA ASP A 190 -11.86 8.94 -13.71
C ASP A 190 -11.91 7.42 -13.49
N VAL A 191 -12.92 6.87 -12.79
CA VAL A 191 -13.00 5.44 -12.43
C VAL A 191 -12.99 4.52 -13.66
N GLU A 192 -13.67 4.90 -14.75
CA GLU A 192 -13.68 4.10 -15.97
C GLU A 192 -12.30 3.99 -16.62
N ASP A 193 -11.50 5.07 -16.54
CA ASP A 193 -10.12 5.10 -17.04
C ASP A 193 -9.21 4.28 -16.12
N PHE A 194 -9.39 4.38 -14.80
CA PHE A 194 -8.67 3.58 -13.82
C PHE A 194 -8.86 2.08 -14.05
N ILE A 195 -10.09 1.61 -14.29
CA ILE A 195 -10.37 0.20 -14.58
C ILE A 195 -9.67 -0.26 -15.86
N LYS A 196 -9.61 0.59 -16.88
CA LYS A 196 -9.07 0.24 -18.20
C LYS A 196 -7.57 0.46 -18.34
N VAL A 197 -6.90 1.06 -17.34
CA VAL A 197 -5.54 1.59 -17.51
C VAL A 197 -4.51 0.52 -17.92
N LYS A 198 -4.66 -0.72 -17.44
CA LYS A 198 -3.76 -1.83 -17.75
C LYS A 198 -4.00 -2.50 -19.11
N ARG A 199 -5.03 -2.07 -19.84
CA ARG A 199 -5.22 -2.46 -21.25
C ARG A 199 -4.13 -1.86 -22.15
N GLU A 200 -3.53 -0.77 -21.70
CA GLU A 200 -2.36 -0.17 -22.34
C GLU A 200 -1.11 -0.97 -21.96
N ASP A 201 -0.44 -1.54 -22.95
CA ASP A 201 0.73 -2.39 -22.70
C ASP A 201 1.84 -1.60 -21.99
N GLY A 202 2.38 -2.16 -20.90
CA GLY A 202 3.49 -1.58 -20.17
C GLY A 202 3.13 -0.54 -19.12
N ARG A 203 1.86 -0.12 -19.02
CA ARG A 203 1.45 0.95 -18.13
C ARG A 203 1.03 0.46 -16.74
N LEU A 204 1.46 1.17 -15.69
CA LEU A 204 1.20 0.86 -14.27
C LEU A 204 1.52 -0.59 -13.85
N ARG A 205 2.57 -1.18 -14.41
CA ARG A 205 2.98 -2.58 -14.13
C ARG A 205 3.53 -2.78 -12.71
N GLN A 206 3.91 -1.73 -11.99
CA GLN A 206 4.39 -1.87 -10.61
C GLN A 206 3.26 -1.81 -9.57
N PHE A 207 2.03 -1.56 -10.01
CA PHE A 207 0.85 -1.51 -9.16
C PHE A 207 0.01 -2.77 -9.25
N ASN A 208 -0.56 -3.20 -8.13
CA ASN A 208 -1.87 -3.84 -8.11
C ASN A 208 -2.93 -2.73 -7.99
N LEU A 209 -4.03 -2.84 -8.73
CA LEU A 209 -5.08 -1.82 -8.74
C LEU A 209 -6.30 -2.36 -8.01
N SER A 210 -7.00 -1.52 -7.26
CA SER A 210 -8.15 -1.95 -6.48
C SER A 210 -9.19 -0.83 -6.39
N LEU A 211 -10.46 -1.20 -6.54
CA LEU A 211 -11.56 -0.27 -6.34
C LEU A 211 -12.08 -0.35 -4.91
N LEU A 212 -12.34 0.82 -4.34
CA LEU A 212 -13.06 0.96 -3.08
C LEU A 212 -14.55 0.93 -3.39
N ILE A 213 -15.13 -0.26 -3.25
CA ILE A 213 -16.55 -0.52 -3.52
C ILE A 213 -17.36 -0.27 -2.25
N THR A 214 -18.43 0.52 -2.34
CA THR A 214 -19.32 0.83 -1.21
C THR A 214 -20.59 -0.02 -1.24
N GLU A 215 -21.29 -0.08 -0.10
CA GLU A 215 -22.57 -0.77 0.01
C GLU A 215 -23.63 -0.15 -0.91
N GLU A 216 -23.65 1.18 -1.02
CA GLU A 216 -24.57 1.93 -1.88
C GLU A 216 -24.37 1.60 -3.35
N PHE A 217 -23.11 1.42 -3.79
CA PHE A 217 -22.83 1.01 -5.16
C PHE A 217 -23.39 -0.39 -5.43
N ILE A 218 -23.14 -1.35 -4.54
CA ILE A 218 -23.66 -2.71 -4.68
C ILE A 218 -25.19 -2.73 -4.70
N LYS A 219 -25.83 -1.89 -3.87
CA LYS A 219 -27.28 -1.73 -3.89
C LYS A 219 -27.77 -1.20 -5.24
N ALA A 220 -27.13 -0.13 -5.76
CA ALA A 220 -27.46 0.43 -7.07
C ALA A 220 -27.30 -0.60 -8.20
N VAL A 221 -26.26 -1.45 -8.16
CA VAL A 221 -26.08 -2.54 -9.14
C VAL A 221 -27.25 -3.55 -9.09
N ARG A 222 -27.64 -3.98 -7.88
CA ARG A 222 -28.71 -4.97 -7.69
C ARG A 222 -30.08 -4.45 -8.12
N GLU A 223 -30.34 -3.18 -7.88
CA GLU A 223 -31.61 -2.51 -8.17
C GLU A 223 -31.67 -1.94 -9.60
N ASP A 224 -30.62 -2.15 -10.41
CA ASP A 224 -30.48 -1.56 -11.76
C ASP A 224 -30.61 -0.01 -11.75
N GLY A 225 -30.03 0.59 -10.71
CA GLY A 225 -30.06 2.01 -10.45
C GLY A 225 -28.88 2.78 -11.04
N GLU A 226 -28.99 4.10 -10.94
CA GLU A 226 -27.95 5.04 -11.37
C GLU A 226 -26.86 5.23 -10.30
N TRP A 227 -25.66 5.55 -10.76
CA TRP A 227 -24.49 5.83 -9.94
C TRP A 227 -23.87 7.17 -10.33
N PRO A 228 -23.83 8.15 -9.42
CA PRO A 228 -23.20 9.44 -9.68
C PRO A 228 -21.68 9.32 -9.53
N LEU A 229 -20.95 9.83 -10.52
CA LEU A 229 -19.52 10.06 -10.44
C LEU A 229 -19.27 11.47 -9.93
N ILE A 230 -18.60 11.59 -8.79
CA ILE A 230 -18.52 12.81 -8.00
C ILE A 230 -17.11 13.12 -7.55
N PHE A 231 -16.83 14.41 -7.35
CA PHE A 231 -15.60 14.87 -6.71
C PHE A 231 -15.88 16.12 -5.87
N PRO A 232 -15.18 16.36 -4.74
CA PRO A 232 -15.32 17.57 -3.94
C PRO A 232 -15.27 18.84 -4.77
N LEU A 233 -16.19 19.76 -4.48
CA LEU A 233 -16.23 21.07 -5.09
C LEU A 233 -15.15 21.96 -4.44
N ASP A 234 -14.13 22.36 -5.21
CA ASP A 234 -13.06 23.25 -4.71
C ASP A 234 -13.63 24.66 -4.47
N PRO A 235 -13.66 25.17 -3.23
CA PRO A 235 -14.27 26.47 -2.91
C PRO A 235 -13.59 27.67 -3.58
N ASN A 236 -12.37 27.49 -4.11
CA ASN A 236 -11.63 28.55 -4.77
C ASN A 236 -11.99 28.70 -6.26
N LEU A 237 -12.74 27.76 -6.83
CA LEU A 237 -13.18 27.85 -8.22
C LEU A 237 -14.34 28.87 -8.36
N PRO A 238 -14.40 29.64 -9.46
CA PRO A 238 -15.52 30.55 -9.72
C PRO A 238 -16.89 29.86 -9.69
N GLU A 239 -16.98 28.65 -10.24
CA GLU A 239 -18.22 27.86 -10.29
C GLU A 239 -18.79 27.58 -8.89
N SER A 240 -17.93 27.47 -7.87
CA SER A 240 -18.33 27.18 -6.50
C SER A 240 -19.08 28.33 -5.84
N LYS A 241 -19.00 29.54 -6.41
CA LYS A 241 -19.74 30.73 -5.96
C LYS A 241 -21.10 30.88 -6.62
N GLU A 242 -21.31 30.20 -7.75
CA GLU A 242 -22.51 30.33 -8.57
C GLU A 242 -23.44 29.13 -8.45
N ILE A 243 -22.89 27.97 -8.08
CA ILE A 243 -23.66 26.73 -7.94
C ILE A 243 -24.55 26.75 -6.70
N ASP A 244 -25.81 26.33 -6.85
CA ASP A 244 -26.71 26.10 -5.73
C ASP A 244 -26.34 24.77 -5.04
N LEU A 245 -25.86 24.86 -3.80
CA LEU A 245 -25.46 23.70 -2.99
C LEU A 245 -26.63 22.80 -2.58
N ASN A 246 -27.88 23.25 -2.76
CA ASN A 246 -29.08 22.45 -2.50
C ASN A 246 -29.59 21.73 -3.76
N ASP A 247 -29.01 21.99 -4.92
CA ASP A 247 -29.37 21.34 -6.18
C ASP A 247 -28.86 19.89 -6.18
N LYS A 248 -29.76 18.95 -5.86
CA LYS A 248 -29.46 17.50 -5.78
C LYS A 248 -29.08 16.87 -7.11
N GLU A 249 -29.34 17.54 -8.24
CA GLU A 249 -28.89 17.07 -9.55
C GLU A 249 -27.44 17.46 -9.84
N LYS A 250 -26.86 18.36 -9.04
CA LYS A 250 -25.48 18.85 -9.23
C LYS A 250 -24.57 18.57 -8.04
N ILE A 251 -25.12 18.50 -6.82
CA ILE A 251 -24.36 18.36 -5.58
C ILE A 251 -24.86 17.18 -4.77
N ILE A 252 -23.92 16.38 -4.27
CA ILE A 252 -24.13 15.32 -3.29
C ILE A 252 -23.27 15.62 -2.08
N TRP A 253 -23.87 15.55 -0.90
CA TRP A 253 -23.14 15.58 0.37
C TRP A 253 -22.68 14.15 0.68
N LYS A 254 -21.36 13.91 0.72
CA LYS A 254 -20.76 12.60 0.97
C LYS A 254 -19.67 12.71 2.04
N GLU A 255 -19.48 11.64 2.80
CA GLU A 255 -18.29 11.48 3.63
C GLU A 255 -17.04 11.50 2.73
N TRP A 256 -15.99 12.19 3.18
CA TRP A 256 -14.74 12.30 2.43
C TRP A 256 -13.54 12.06 3.35
N VAL A 257 -12.44 11.59 2.76
CA VAL A 257 -11.21 11.24 3.50
C VAL A 257 -10.66 12.43 4.30
N LYS A 258 -10.87 13.65 3.80
CA LYS A 258 -10.52 14.91 4.47
C LYS A 258 -11.60 15.95 4.22
N THR A 259 -11.89 16.74 5.24
CA THR A 259 -12.83 17.87 5.18
C THR A 259 -12.12 19.20 5.07
N ASP A 260 -10.85 19.29 5.49
CA ASP A 260 -10.09 20.53 5.52
C ASP A 260 -9.95 21.15 4.11
N GLY A 261 -10.40 22.40 3.98
CA GLY A 261 -10.33 23.15 2.74
C GLY A 261 -11.47 22.86 1.76
N TYR A 262 -12.43 22.00 2.10
CA TYR A 262 -13.65 21.79 1.32
C TYR A 262 -14.88 22.45 1.96
N LEU A 263 -15.94 22.59 1.18
CA LEU A 263 -17.24 23.04 1.67
C LEU A 263 -17.91 21.89 2.43
N THR A 264 -18.27 22.13 3.70
CA THR A 264 -18.90 21.14 4.58
C THR A 264 -20.27 21.61 5.10
N ASN A 265 -21.18 20.67 5.38
CA ASN A 265 -22.45 20.95 6.05
C ASN A 265 -22.35 20.74 7.58
N ASP A 266 -23.44 20.96 8.30
CA ASP A 266 -23.51 20.82 9.78
C ASP A 266 -23.30 19.37 10.26
N GLU A 267 -23.41 18.38 9.37
CA GLU A 267 -23.15 16.96 9.64
C GLU A 267 -21.70 16.56 9.36
N GLY A 268 -20.86 17.49 8.86
CA GLY A 268 -19.47 17.23 8.50
C GLY A 268 -19.27 16.56 7.13
N LEU A 269 -20.32 16.46 6.31
CA LEU A 269 -20.24 15.94 4.94
C LEU A 269 -19.66 16.98 4.00
N VAL A 270 -18.95 16.52 2.96
CA VAL A 270 -18.34 17.39 1.94
C VAL A 270 -19.27 17.53 0.73
N ALA A 271 -19.43 18.77 0.24
CA ALA A 271 -20.15 19.04 -1.00
C ALA A 271 -19.35 18.52 -2.21
N CYS A 272 -19.86 17.45 -2.84
CA CYS A 272 -19.28 16.86 -4.02
C CYS A 272 -20.10 17.20 -5.26
N LYS A 273 -19.44 17.73 -6.29
CA LYS A 273 -20.04 17.99 -7.59
C LYS A 273 -20.25 16.68 -8.35
N ILE A 274 -21.42 16.52 -8.93
CA ILE A 274 -21.73 15.44 -9.88
C ILE A 274 -21.14 15.80 -11.24
N TYR A 275 -20.21 14.99 -11.74
CA TYR A 275 -19.60 15.14 -13.06
C TYR A 275 -20.38 14.40 -14.14
N LYS A 276 -20.90 13.23 -13.77
CA LYS A 276 -21.61 12.32 -14.68
C LYS A 276 -22.47 11.38 -13.86
N VAL A 277 -23.61 10.97 -14.39
CA VAL A 277 -24.41 9.86 -13.84
C VAL A 277 -24.37 8.71 -14.84
N ILE A 278 -24.11 7.50 -14.36
CA ILE A 278 -24.04 6.29 -15.17
C ILE A 278 -24.92 5.19 -14.60
N GLN A 279 -25.22 4.18 -15.41
CA GLN A 279 -25.88 2.98 -14.90
C GLN A 279 -24.90 2.14 -14.07
N ALA A 280 -25.24 1.84 -12.81
CA ALA A 280 -24.35 1.13 -11.90
C ALA A 280 -23.94 -0.24 -12.46
N ARG A 281 -24.88 -0.95 -13.09
CA ARG A 281 -24.63 -2.24 -13.75
C ARG A 281 -23.59 -2.14 -14.87
N LYS A 282 -23.57 -1.05 -15.64
CA LYS A 282 -22.56 -0.86 -16.70
C LYS A 282 -21.15 -0.73 -16.12
N LEU A 283 -21.01 -0.02 -15.00
CA LEU A 283 -19.72 0.08 -14.31
C LEU A 283 -19.32 -1.26 -13.72
N TRP A 284 -20.26 -1.99 -13.09
CA TRP A 284 -20.01 -3.33 -12.57
C TRP A 284 -19.53 -4.32 -13.65
N ASP A 285 -20.21 -4.35 -14.80
CA ASP A 285 -19.83 -5.22 -15.92
C ASP A 285 -18.43 -4.88 -16.44
N LEU A 286 -18.07 -3.59 -16.48
CA LEU A 286 -16.74 -3.14 -16.83
C LEU A 286 -15.67 -3.64 -15.84
N ILE A 287 -15.97 -3.58 -14.53
CA ILE A 287 -15.08 -4.10 -13.47
C ILE A 287 -14.89 -5.60 -13.67
N MET A 288 -15.98 -6.37 -13.77
CA MET A 288 -15.93 -7.83 -13.91
C MET A 288 -15.19 -8.27 -15.16
N ALA A 289 -15.44 -7.63 -16.30
CA ALA A 289 -14.73 -7.92 -17.54
C ALA A 289 -13.23 -7.63 -17.40
N SER A 290 -12.85 -6.52 -16.77
CA SER A 290 -11.44 -6.18 -16.59
C SER A 290 -10.72 -7.17 -15.67
N THR A 291 -11.34 -7.55 -14.55
CA THR A 291 -10.79 -8.56 -13.63
C THR A 291 -10.61 -9.91 -14.32
N TYR A 292 -11.53 -10.31 -15.20
CA TYR A 292 -11.42 -11.56 -15.94
C TYR A 292 -10.31 -11.50 -17.01
N ASP A 293 -10.27 -10.43 -17.80
CA ASP A 293 -9.38 -10.32 -18.96
C ASP A 293 -7.91 -10.05 -18.57
N TYR A 294 -7.67 -9.32 -17.48
CA TYR A 294 -6.34 -8.84 -17.09
C TYR A 294 -5.85 -9.37 -15.73
N ALA A 295 -6.69 -10.10 -14.99
CA ALA A 295 -6.39 -10.69 -13.68
C ALA A 295 -5.83 -9.70 -12.63
N GLU A 296 -6.12 -8.41 -12.80
CA GLU A 296 -5.67 -7.28 -11.97
C GLU A 296 -6.71 -6.15 -11.95
#